data_AF-A0A1Y1XTQ0-F1
#
_entry.id   AF-A0A1Y1XTQ0-F1
#
_cell.length_a   1.000
_cell.length_b   1.000
_cell.length_c   1.000
_cell.angle_alpha   90.00
_cell.angle_beta   90.00
_cell.angle_gamma   90.00
#
_symmetry.space_group_name_H-M   'P 1'
#
loop_
_entity.id
_entity.type
_entity.pdbx_description
1 polymer ?
#
loop_
_entity_poly.entity_id
_entity_poly.type
_entity_poly.pdbx_seq_one_letter_code
_entity_poly.pdbx_strand_id
1 'polypeptide(L)'
;MRESNFSFPNQNRACVTITSALYDRRALDCTAILPLINSLSHLIYLTSTSPRIREIMTKDGGLERLIRILKTTRIDDKRLAWIWSMAFQCVVNVGVRGTETIRCRVVDAGMVEVVINILKHFLKALEQPPSPAPNYQHQEGIGNAEVGIQLERATREEAPNRPNSQSIDSPPDKIDEVLYREEDILLSLQLLAYVSKYPHLRQRLHTEFECNVFSLVEKFTSRGHTAEIQCWASIIMRNACRKDESRGGIRQCANMSCGKWERYPREFSKCRRCRKAKYCSKTCQSKAWSDGHRYWCVERHPESSLSAGATSHSQEATNSQRDTVSTTTTTTTPMMP
;
A
#
# COMPACT_ATOMS: atom_id res chain seq x y z
N MET A 1 -3.61 26.18 -32.70
CA MET A 1 -3.78 25.44 -31.43
C MET A 1 -4.82 24.36 -31.67
N ARG A 2 -4.42 23.09 -31.64
CA ARG A 2 -5.35 21.97 -31.82
C ARG A 2 -5.93 21.64 -30.45
N GLU A 3 -7.21 21.96 -30.23
CA GLU A 3 -7.91 21.63 -28.99
C GLU A 3 -7.96 20.10 -28.82
N SER A 4 -7.75 19.65 -27.58
CA SER A 4 -7.66 18.22 -27.26
C SER A 4 -9.06 17.61 -27.20
N ASN A 5 -9.35 16.72 -28.14
CA ASN A 5 -10.58 15.94 -28.23
C ASN A 5 -10.68 14.94 -27.08
N PHE A 6 -11.88 14.71 -26.54
CA PHE A 6 -12.50 13.37 -26.41
C PHE A 6 -13.95 13.54 -25.89
N SER A 7 -14.97 13.28 -26.71
CA SER A 7 -16.41 13.39 -26.37
C SER A 7 -17.06 12.05 -26.02
N PHE A 8 -18.08 12.07 -25.15
CA PHE A 8 -19.05 10.99 -24.88
C PHE A 8 -20.30 11.20 -25.77
N PRO A 9 -20.57 10.33 -26.77
CA PRO A 9 -21.58 10.57 -27.80
C PRO A 9 -23.02 10.71 -27.30
N ASN A 10 -23.41 10.01 -26.23
CA ASN A 10 -24.81 9.99 -25.78
C ASN A 10 -25.16 11.17 -24.83
N GLN A 11 -24.16 11.97 -24.43
CA GLN A 11 -24.32 13.11 -23.50
C GLN A 11 -23.58 14.39 -23.94
N ASN A 12 -22.89 14.37 -25.10
CA ASN A 12 -22.06 15.47 -25.61
C ASN A 12 -21.11 16.10 -24.56
N ARG A 13 -20.50 15.28 -23.69
CA ARG A 13 -19.54 15.75 -22.67
C ARG A 13 -18.21 15.05 -22.79
N ALA A 14 -17.10 15.74 -22.56
CA ALA A 14 -15.78 15.14 -22.70
C ALA A 14 -15.48 14.07 -21.64
N CYS A 15 -14.64 13.07 -21.95
CA CYS A 15 -14.10 12.19 -20.91
C CYS A 15 -13.19 13.02 -20.00
N VAL A 16 -13.68 13.31 -18.81
CA VAL A 16 -12.91 13.99 -17.77
C VAL A 16 -11.72 13.11 -17.41
N THR A 17 -10.51 13.62 -17.58
CA THR A 17 -9.25 12.95 -17.20
C THR A 17 -8.52 13.77 -16.16
N ILE A 18 -7.79 13.08 -15.28
CA ILE A 18 -6.84 13.76 -14.38
C ILE A 18 -5.55 14.01 -15.17
N THR A 19 -4.99 15.21 -15.04
CA THR A 19 -3.69 15.59 -15.60
C THR A 19 -2.74 16.00 -14.48
N SER A 20 -1.48 16.30 -14.78
CA SER A 20 -0.52 16.82 -13.80
C SER A 20 -0.89 18.19 -13.22
N ALA A 21 -1.84 18.91 -13.84
CA ALA A 21 -2.29 20.23 -13.40
C ALA A 21 -3.74 20.26 -12.90
N LEU A 22 -4.55 19.24 -13.25
CA LEU A 22 -5.97 19.21 -12.95
C LEU A 22 -6.38 17.89 -12.31
N TYR A 23 -6.91 17.99 -11.10
CA TYR A 23 -7.61 16.90 -10.44
C TYR A 23 -9.12 17.09 -10.58
N ASP A 24 -9.79 16.08 -11.13
CA ASP A 24 -11.24 15.97 -11.13
C ASP A 24 -11.66 14.55 -10.72
N ARG A 25 -12.35 14.46 -9.59
CA ARG A 25 -12.82 13.20 -9.00
C ARG A 25 -13.54 12.30 -10.00
N ARG A 26 -14.33 12.87 -10.92
CA ARG A 26 -15.18 12.13 -11.87
C ARG A 26 -14.38 11.26 -12.83
N ALA A 27 -13.12 11.62 -13.09
CA ALA A 27 -12.23 10.81 -13.92
C ALA A 27 -12.02 9.39 -13.35
N LEU A 28 -12.08 9.22 -12.03
CA LEU A 28 -11.96 7.92 -11.37
C LEU A 28 -13.22 7.06 -11.49
N ASP A 29 -14.32 7.61 -12.01
CA ASP A 29 -15.55 6.86 -12.30
C ASP A 29 -15.56 6.31 -13.74
N CYS A 30 -14.52 6.60 -14.53
CA CYS A 30 -14.36 6.08 -15.89
C CYS A 30 -14.30 4.54 -15.90
N THR A 31 -15.07 3.92 -16.78
CA THR A 31 -15.09 2.46 -16.99
C THR A 31 -14.11 2.00 -18.07
N ALA A 32 -13.65 2.92 -18.92
CA ALA A 32 -12.66 2.62 -19.94
C ALA A 32 -11.26 2.48 -19.32
N ILE A 33 -10.58 1.39 -19.66
CA ILE A 33 -9.28 1.01 -19.06
C ILE A 33 -8.21 2.07 -19.31
N LEU A 34 -8.00 2.50 -20.57
CA LEU A 34 -6.90 3.41 -20.92
C LEU A 34 -7.04 4.82 -20.29
N PRO A 35 -8.21 5.48 -20.34
CA PRO A 35 -8.39 6.78 -19.67
C PRO A 35 -8.25 6.70 -18.15
N LEU A 36 -8.68 5.58 -17.54
CA LEU A 36 -8.51 5.36 -16.10
C LEU A 36 -7.04 5.18 -15.73
N ILE A 37 -6.28 4.37 -16.48
CA ILE A 37 -4.82 4.24 -16.32
C ILE A 37 -4.15 5.62 -16.41
N ASN A 38 -4.48 6.41 -17.43
CA ASN A 38 -3.89 7.73 -17.59
C ASN A 38 -4.20 8.66 -16.40
N SER A 39 -5.46 8.67 -15.96
CA SER A 39 -5.89 9.48 -14.81
C SER A 39 -5.20 9.05 -13.52
N LEU A 40 -5.07 7.75 -13.27
CA LEU A 40 -4.35 7.22 -12.12
C LEU A 40 -2.86 7.54 -12.18
N SER A 41 -2.25 7.55 -13.37
CA SER A 41 -0.82 7.89 -13.57
C SER A 41 -0.53 9.30 -13.08
N HIS A 42 -1.31 10.25 -13.57
CA HIS A 42 -1.20 11.63 -13.13
C HIS A 42 -1.57 11.80 -11.66
N LEU A 43 -2.54 11.02 -11.16
CA LEU A 43 -2.92 11.07 -9.75
C LEU A 43 -1.82 10.56 -8.80
N ILE A 44 -1.00 9.58 -9.20
CA ILE A 44 0.18 9.17 -8.41
C ILE A 44 1.11 10.36 -8.19
N TYR A 45 1.40 11.10 -9.26
CA TYR A 45 2.23 12.31 -9.17
C TYR A 45 1.59 13.36 -8.26
N LEU A 46 0.31 13.68 -8.48
CA LEU A 46 -0.39 14.69 -7.68
C LEU A 46 -0.49 14.33 -6.19
N THR A 47 -0.80 13.07 -5.86
CA THR A 47 -0.87 12.59 -4.47
C THR A 47 0.51 12.58 -3.81
N SER A 48 1.58 12.39 -4.58
CA SER A 48 2.96 12.50 -4.11
C SER A 48 3.35 13.96 -3.80
N THR A 49 3.06 14.89 -4.69
CA THR A 49 3.63 16.25 -4.63
C THR A 49 2.72 17.29 -3.97
N SER A 50 1.40 17.15 -4.03
CA SER A 50 0.47 18.19 -3.61
C SER A 50 -0.27 17.86 -2.30
N PRO A 51 0.02 18.56 -1.19
CA PRO A 51 -0.76 18.46 0.04
C PRO A 51 -2.24 18.79 -0.19
N ARG A 52 -2.51 19.78 -1.05
CA ARG A 52 -3.87 20.23 -1.35
C ARG A 52 -4.71 19.14 -2.01
N ILE A 53 -4.13 18.38 -2.95
CA ILE A 53 -4.83 17.25 -3.57
C ILE A 53 -5.14 16.17 -2.53
N ARG A 54 -4.19 15.84 -1.64
CA ARG A 54 -4.44 14.87 -0.56
C ARG A 54 -5.58 15.31 0.34
N GLU A 55 -5.69 16.59 0.67
CA GLU A 55 -6.84 17.12 1.43
C GLU A 55 -8.16 17.01 0.68
N ILE A 56 -8.19 17.42 -0.59
CA ILE A 56 -9.41 17.37 -1.42
C ILE A 56 -9.96 15.94 -1.50
N MET A 57 -9.08 14.96 -1.76
CA MET A 57 -9.47 13.54 -1.88
C MET A 57 -10.11 12.95 -0.62
N THR A 58 -9.84 13.53 0.56
CA THR A 58 -10.48 13.09 1.81
C THR A 58 -11.90 13.62 2.01
N LYS A 59 -12.30 14.59 1.19
CA LYS A 59 -13.56 15.34 1.32
C LYS A 59 -14.55 15.08 0.18
N ASP A 60 -14.07 14.72 -1.00
CA ASP A 60 -14.89 14.63 -2.22
C ASP A 60 -15.27 13.20 -2.63
N GLY A 61 -14.95 12.21 -1.79
CA GLY A 61 -15.19 10.80 -2.10
C GLY A 61 -14.14 10.16 -3.01
N GLY A 62 -13.04 10.85 -3.32
CA GLY A 62 -11.92 10.34 -4.12
C GLY A 62 -11.22 9.17 -3.48
N LEU A 63 -11.01 9.26 -2.18
CA LEU A 63 -10.40 8.19 -1.40
C LEU A 63 -11.26 6.93 -1.40
N GLU A 64 -12.55 7.04 -1.10
CA GLU A 64 -13.51 5.92 -1.10
C GLU A 64 -13.61 5.25 -2.47
N ARG A 65 -13.49 6.02 -3.56
CA ARG A 65 -13.48 5.45 -4.90
C ARG A 65 -12.23 4.63 -5.19
N LEU A 66 -11.06 5.13 -4.81
CA LEU A 66 -9.83 4.36 -4.94
C LEU A 66 -9.92 3.06 -4.15
N ILE A 67 -10.43 3.10 -2.92
CA ILE A 67 -10.68 1.87 -2.13
C ILE A 67 -11.67 0.94 -2.85
N ARG A 68 -12.73 1.48 -3.46
CA ARG A 68 -13.65 0.66 -4.26
C ARG A 68 -12.95 0.00 -5.44
N ILE A 69 -12.11 0.73 -6.19
CA ILE A 69 -11.30 0.16 -7.28
C ILE A 69 -10.44 -1.01 -6.74
N LEU A 70 -9.76 -0.81 -5.61
CA LEU A 70 -8.93 -1.85 -4.98
C LEU A 70 -9.71 -3.10 -4.56
N LYS A 71 -10.97 -2.94 -4.13
CA LYS A 71 -11.84 -4.03 -3.70
C LYS A 71 -12.56 -4.75 -4.85
N THR A 72 -12.82 -4.06 -5.97
CA THR A 72 -13.62 -4.61 -7.09
C THR A 72 -12.79 -5.09 -8.27
N THR A 73 -11.53 -4.65 -8.39
CA THR A 73 -10.69 -5.01 -9.55
C THR A 73 -10.23 -6.46 -9.42
N ARG A 74 -10.62 -7.29 -10.38
CA ARG A 74 -10.08 -8.65 -10.55
C ARG A 74 -8.75 -8.54 -11.29
N ILE A 75 -7.71 -9.19 -10.77
CA ILE A 75 -6.34 -9.12 -11.29
C ILE A 75 -6.11 -10.35 -12.18
N ASP A 76 -6.87 -10.43 -13.27
CA ASP A 76 -6.76 -11.45 -14.32
C ASP A 76 -6.08 -10.91 -15.59
N ASP A 77 -6.22 -9.61 -15.85
CA ASP A 77 -5.59 -8.89 -16.96
C ASP A 77 -4.46 -7.97 -16.48
N LYS A 78 -3.36 -7.91 -17.24
CA LYS A 78 -2.19 -7.06 -16.92
C LYS A 78 -2.53 -5.57 -16.75
N ARG A 79 -3.50 -5.04 -17.50
CA ARG A 79 -3.91 -3.64 -17.40
C ARG A 79 -4.75 -3.40 -16.15
N LEU A 80 -5.57 -4.38 -15.75
CA LEU A 80 -6.33 -4.32 -14.49
C LEU A 80 -5.39 -4.41 -13.28
N ALA A 81 -4.36 -5.25 -13.35
CA ALA A 81 -3.27 -5.27 -12.37
C ALA A 81 -2.62 -3.89 -12.23
N TRP A 82 -2.35 -3.23 -13.35
CA TRP A 82 -1.75 -1.90 -13.36
C TRP A 82 -2.68 -0.85 -12.73
N ILE A 83 -3.97 -0.85 -13.08
CA ILE A 83 -4.98 0.01 -12.43
C ILE A 83 -4.97 -0.19 -10.92
N TRP A 84 -4.95 -1.44 -10.46
CA TRP A 84 -4.92 -1.77 -9.04
C TRP A 84 -3.67 -1.21 -8.36
N SER A 85 -2.48 -1.47 -8.92
CA SER A 85 -1.21 -0.98 -8.35
C SER A 85 -1.17 0.56 -8.29
N MET A 86 -1.68 1.24 -9.31
CA MET A 86 -1.68 2.70 -9.34
C MET A 86 -2.67 3.30 -8.35
N ALA A 87 -3.87 2.71 -8.23
CA ALA A 87 -4.84 3.10 -7.22
C ALA A 87 -4.27 2.89 -5.81
N PHE A 88 -3.59 1.76 -5.58
CA PHE A 88 -2.96 1.43 -4.31
C PHE A 88 -1.89 2.46 -3.95
N GLN A 89 -1.00 2.77 -4.90
CA GLN A 89 0.04 3.79 -4.73
C GLN A 89 -0.56 5.18 -4.45
N CYS A 90 -1.65 5.57 -5.11
CA CYS A 90 -2.34 6.83 -4.83
C CYS A 90 -2.77 6.92 -3.36
N VAL A 91 -3.44 5.87 -2.84
CA VAL A 91 -3.90 5.86 -1.45
C VAL A 91 -2.75 5.84 -0.45
N VAL A 92 -1.70 5.05 -0.72
CA VAL A 92 -0.50 5.02 0.12
C VAL A 92 0.19 6.38 0.15
N ASN A 93 0.31 7.08 -0.99
CA ASN A 93 0.83 8.43 -1.05
C ASN A 93 0.00 9.41 -0.20
N VAL A 94 -1.33 9.32 -0.27
CA VAL A 94 -2.24 10.13 0.56
C VAL A 94 -1.97 9.90 2.05
N GLY A 95 -1.84 8.66 2.49
CA GLY A 95 -1.62 8.34 3.91
C GLY A 95 -0.21 8.68 4.41
N VAL A 96 0.83 8.25 3.69
CA VAL A 96 2.25 8.44 4.09
C VAL A 96 2.61 9.93 4.17
N ARG A 97 2.18 10.72 3.18
CA ARG A 97 2.46 12.17 3.11
C ARG A 97 1.34 13.04 3.71
N GLY A 98 0.30 12.41 4.26
CA GLY A 98 -0.83 13.07 4.87
C GLY A 98 -0.57 13.53 6.30
N THR A 99 -1.37 14.48 6.77
CA THR A 99 -1.47 14.86 8.19
C THR A 99 -2.15 13.77 9.01
N GLU A 100 -2.22 13.93 10.33
CA GLU A 100 -2.97 13.02 11.21
C GLU A 100 -4.43 12.85 10.73
N THR A 101 -5.13 13.95 10.46
CA THR A 101 -6.50 13.94 9.97
C THR A 101 -6.64 13.16 8.65
N ILE A 102 -5.71 13.34 7.71
CA ILE A 102 -5.71 12.58 6.44
C ILE A 102 -5.49 11.09 6.71
N ARG A 103 -4.58 10.72 7.61
CA ARG A 103 -4.35 9.31 7.97
C ARG A 103 -5.57 8.69 8.65
N CYS A 104 -6.30 9.43 9.49
CA CYS A 104 -7.59 8.98 10.02
C CYS A 104 -8.57 8.66 8.89
N ARG A 105 -8.69 9.57 7.91
CA ARG A 105 -9.58 9.35 6.74
C ARG A 105 -9.17 8.17 5.88
N VAL A 106 -7.86 7.89 5.72
CA VAL A 106 -7.37 6.68 5.05
C VAL A 106 -7.80 5.41 5.78
N VAL A 107 -7.74 5.42 7.11
CA VAL A 107 -8.24 4.30 7.92
C VAL A 107 -9.76 4.18 7.79
N ASP A 108 -10.51 5.27 7.92
CA ASP A 108 -11.98 5.29 7.84
C ASP A 108 -12.52 4.86 6.46
N ALA A 109 -11.78 5.15 5.39
CA ALA A 109 -12.15 4.75 4.04
C ALA A 109 -11.99 3.23 3.79
N GLY A 110 -11.37 2.50 4.73
CA GLY A 110 -11.23 1.04 4.66
C GLY A 110 -9.93 0.57 4.00
N MET A 111 -8.86 1.38 4.06
CA MET A 111 -7.56 1.01 3.49
C MET A 111 -6.83 -0.06 4.31
N VAL A 112 -7.06 -0.11 5.62
CA VAL A 112 -6.36 -1.06 6.49
C VAL A 112 -6.75 -2.50 6.17
N GLU A 113 -8.01 -2.75 5.80
CA GLU A 113 -8.50 -4.06 5.38
C GLU A 113 -7.83 -4.52 4.08
N VAL A 114 -7.61 -3.59 3.13
CA VAL A 114 -6.85 -3.89 1.91
C VAL A 114 -5.41 -4.29 2.28
N VAL A 115 -4.76 -3.54 3.17
CA VAL A 115 -3.41 -3.85 3.66
C VAL A 115 -3.36 -5.20 4.39
N ILE A 116 -4.32 -5.50 5.25
CA ILE A 116 -4.37 -6.79 5.97
C ILE A 116 -4.46 -7.93 4.95
N ASN A 117 -5.33 -7.81 3.94
CA ASN A 117 -5.45 -8.81 2.88
C ASN A 117 -4.13 -9.01 2.15
N ILE A 118 -3.46 -7.93 1.73
CA ILE A 118 -2.15 -8.01 1.06
C ILE A 118 -1.14 -8.80 1.90
N LEU A 119 -0.98 -8.41 3.18
CA LEU A 119 -0.01 -9.02 4.08
C LEU A 119 -0.34 -10.50 4.37
N LYS A 120 -1.62 -10.85 4.56
CA LYS A 120 -2.04 -12.24 4.79
C LYS A 120 -1.77 -13.14 3.59
N HIS A 121 -2.12 -12.70 2.38
CA HIS A 121 -1.91 -13.48 1.16
C HIS A 121 -0.42 -13.69 0.88
N PHE A 122 0.41 -12.68 1.11
CA PHE A 122 1.86 -12.82 0.99
C PHE A 122 2.42 -13.89 1.93
N LEU A 123 2.01 -13.90 3.20
CA LEU A 123 2.44 -14.93 4.15
C LEU A 123 1.94 -16.33 3.74
N LYS A 124 0.68 -16.46 3.28
CA LYS A 124 0.12 -17.72 2.77
C LYS A 124 0.93 -18.23 1.57
N ALA A 125 1.34 -17.35 0.66
CA ALA A 125 2.15 -17.71 -0.51
C ALA A 125 3.56 -18.20 -0.12
N LEU A 126 4.16 -17.66 0.94
CA LEU A 126 5.46 -18.14 1.46
C LEU A 126 5.38 -19.52 2.12
N GLU A 127 4.19 -19.92 2.60
CA GLU A 127 3.97 -21.23 3.23
C GLU A 127 3.69 -22.34 2.21
N GLN A 128 3.38 -21.99 0.95
CA GLN A 128 3.11 -22.98 -0.09
C GLN A 128 4.41 -23.63 -0.61
N PRO A 129 4.42 -24.97 -0.82
CA PRO A 129 5.54 -25.62 -1.48
C PRO A 129 5.68 -25.13 -2.93
N PRO A 130 6.90 -25.11 -3.50
CA PRO A 130 7.08 -24.76 -4.90
C PRO A 130 6.21 -25.65 -5.78
N SER A 131 5.42 -25.04 -6.67
CA SER A 131 4.61 -25.77 -7.64
C SER A 131 5.50 -26.75 -8.42
N PRO A 132 5.08 -28.01 -8.66
CA PRO A 132 5.85 -28.92 -9.51
C PRO A 132 6.06 -28.25 -10.86
N ALA A 133 7.33 -28.20 -11.30
CA ALA A 133 7.71 -27.58 -12.56
C ALA A 133 6.84 -28.15 -13.70
N PRO A 134 6.33 -27.31 -14.62
CA PRO A 134 5.65 -27.82 -15.80
C PRO A 134 6.61 -28.73 -16.55
N ASN A 135 6.16 -29.97 -16.80
CA ASN A 135 6.92 -30.99 -17.48
C ASN A 135 7.07 -30.59 -18.96
N TYR A 136 8.10 -29.82 -19.29
CA TYR A 136 8.46 -29.54 -20.68
C TYR A 136 9.06 -30.82 -21.26
N GLN A 137 8.22 -31.64 -21.90
CA GLN A 137 8.70 -32.72 -22.75
C GLN A 137 9.48 -32.10 -23.92
N HIS A 138 10.80 -32.15 -23.83
CA HIS A 138 11.70 -31.98 -24.96
C HIS A 138 11.43 -33.10 -25.96
N GLN A 139 10.81 -32.77 -27.09
CA GLN A 139 10.77 -33.68 -28.23
C GLN A 139 11.94 -33.33 -29.15
N GLU A 140 13.07 -34.00 -28.92
CA GLU A 140 14.18 -34.05 -29.88
C GLU A 140 13.81 -35.02 -31.01
N GLY A 141 13.84 -34.52 -32.25
CA GLY A 141 13.59 -35.31 -33.46
C GLY A 141 14.14 -34.60 -34.68
N ILE A 142 15.26 -35.11 -35.17
CA ILE A 142 16.13 -34.61 -36.25
C ILE A 142 15.52 -34.91 -37.64
N GLY A 143 15.69 -33.97 -38.59
CA GLY A 143 16.09 -34.29 -39.97
C GLY A 143 15.03 -34.25 -41.09
N ASN A 144 15.18 -33.23 -41.95
CA ASN A 144 15.05 -33.21 -43.41
C ASN A 144 13.74 -33.68 -44.09
N ALA A 145 13.05 -32.76 -44.79
CA ALA A 145 12.82 -32.82 -46.26
C ALA A 145 11.86 -31.70 -46.74
N GLU A 146 12.38 -30.93 -47.70
CA GLU A 146 11.76 -30.42 -48.92
C GLU A 146 10.40 -29.68 -48.95
N VAL A 147 10.46 -28.63 -49.78
CA VAL A 147 9.42 -27.72 -50.23
C VAL A 147 8.36 -28.49 -51.05
N GLY A 148 7.08 -28.29 -50.71
CA GLY A 148 5.95 -28.74 -51.51
C GLY A 148 4.71 -27.90 -51.24
N ILE A 149 4.41 -26.98 -52.16
CA ILE A 149 3.14 -26.24 -52.23
C ILE A 149 2.06 -27.24 -52.64
N GLN A 150 0.97 -27.36 -51.86
CA GLN A 150 -0.29 -27.86 -52.38
C GLN A 150 -1.50 -27.23 -51.68
N LEU A 151 -2.27 -26.57 -52.53
CA LEU A 151 -3.56 -25.95 -52.37
C LEU A 151 -4.63 -27.05 -52.39
N GLU A 152 -5.54 -27.11 -51.43
CA GLU A 152 -6.84 -27.76 -51.65
C GLU A 152 -7.95 -27.26 -50.71
N ARG A 153 -9.16 -27.32 -51.24
CA ARG A 153 -10.37 -26.55 -50.94
C ARG A 153 -11.47 -27.53 -50.52
N ALA A 154 -12.50 -27.01 -49.82
CA ALA A 154 -13.88 -27.54 -49.76
C ALA A 154 -14.07 -28.81 -48.88
N THR A 155 -15.16 -29.08 -48.17
CA THR A 155 -16.56 -28.56 -48.10
C THR A 155 -17.30 -29.26 -46.95
N ARG A 156 -18.33 -28.59 -46.39
CA ARG A 156 -19.61 -29.14 -45.81
C ARG A 156 -19.50 -30.04 -44.55
N GLU A 157 -20.46 -30.13 -43.62
CA GLU A 157 -21.92 -29.89 -43.57
C GLU A 157 -22.38 -29.86 -42.07
N GLU A 158 -23.57 -29.30 -41.79
CA GLU A 158 -24.16 -29.07 -40.45
C GLU A 158 -25.06 -30.22 -39.89
N ALA A 159 -25.11 -30.28 -38.54
CA ALA A 159 -26.24 -30.64 -37.62
C ALA A 159 -26.64 -32.13 -37.37
N PRO A 160 -27.43 -32.50 -36.31
CA PRO A 160 -28.08 -31.71 -35.24
C PRO A 160 -28.01 -32.24 -33.77
N ASN A 161 -28.32 -31.31 -32.86
CA ASN A 161 -28.77 -31.33 -31.44
C ASN A 161 -29.26 -32.63 -30.72
N ARG A 162 -28.90 -32.77 -29.43
CA ARG A 162 -29.85 -33.05 -28.32
C ARG A 162 -29.35 -32.51 -26.96
N PRO A 163 -30.26 -32.07 -26.07
CA PRO A 163 -29.92 -31.31 -24.88
C PRO A 163 -29.68 -32.24 -23.68
N ASN A 164 -28.72 -31.89 -22.82
CA ASN A 164 -28.74 -32.41 -21.45
C ASN A 164 -28.50 -31.27 -20.47
N SER A 165 -29.60 -30.90 -19.81
CA SER A 165 -29.66 -30.08 -18.62
C SER A 165 -28.96 -30.78 -17.47
N GLN A 166 -27.89 -30.21 -16.92
CA GLN A 166 -27.46 -30.47 -15.55
C GLN A 166 -26.47 -29.41 -15.05
N SER A 167 -26.82 -28.88 -13.87
CA SER A 167 -26.01 -28.15 -12.88
C SER A 167 -25.24 -26.90 -13.34
N ILE A 168 -25.83 -25.75 -13.03
CA ILE A 168 -25.10 -24.53 -12.65
C ILE A 168 -24.35 -24.86 -11.37
N ASP A 169 -23.16 -25.46 -11.48
CA ASP A 169 -22.16 -25.40 -10.42
C ASP A 169 -21.40 -24.10 -10.59
N SER A 170 -21.70 -23.14 -9.71
CA SER A 170 -20.90 -21.94 -9.54
C SER A 170 -19.43 -22.36 -9.29
N PRO A 171 -18.44 -21.87 -10.04
CA PRO A 171 -17.06 -22.19 -9.74
C PRO A 171 -16.69 -21.57 -8.38
N PRO A 172 -15.95 -22.29 -7.52
CA PRO A 172 -15.50 -21.77 -6.24
C PRO A 172 -14.60 -20.55 -6.46
N ASP A 173 -14.70 -19.59 -5.53
CA ASP A 173 -14.00 -18.31 -5.49
C ASP A 173 -12.52 -18.39 -5.94
N LYS A 174 -12.26 -18.11 -7.22
CA LYS A 174 -10.91 -17.91 -7.77
C LYS A 174 -10.38 -16.50 -7.44
N ILE A 175 -10.43 -16.11 -6.17
CA ILE A 175 -9.75 -14.90 -5.67
C ILE A 175 -8.31 -15.25 -5.23
N ASP A 176 -7.97 -16.54 -5.17
CA ASP A 176 -6.90 -17.07 -4.33
C ASP A 176 -5.50 -17.18 -5.00
N GLU A 177 -5.28 -16.56 -6.17
CA GLU A 177 -3.99 -16.64 -6.89
C GLU A 177 -3.39 -15.27 -7.27
N VAL A 178 -3.78 -14.21 -6.56
CA VAL A 178 -3.10 -12.92 -6.68
C VAL A 178 -1.85 -12.95 -5.81
N LEU A 179 -0.70 -13.23 -6.41
CA LEU A 179 0.59 -13.02 -5.77
C LEU A 179 0.90 -11.52 -5.73
N TYR A 180 0.76 -10.90 -4.56
CA TYR A 180 1.18 -9.52 -4.34
C TYR A 180 2.70 -9.39 -4.49
N ARG A 181 3.15 -8.28 -5.09
CA ARG A 181 4.58 -8.00 -5.28
C ARG A 181 5.20 -7.54 -3.96
N GLU A 182 6.51 -7.71 -3.82
CA GLU A 182 7.25 -7.24 -2.64
C GLU A 182 7.04 -5.73 -2.39
N GLU A 183 6.93 -4.96 -3.48
CA GLU A 183 6.62 -3.53 -3.46
C GLU A 183 5.28 -3.22 -2.74
N ASP A 184 4.26 -4.06 -2.92
CA ASP A 184 2.96 -3.90 -2.27
C ASP A 184 3.07 -4.11 -0.74
N ILE A 185 3.96 -5.02 -0.32
CA ILE A 185 4.28 -5.27 1.10
C ILE A 185 4.98 -4.07 1.71
N LEU A 186 5.98 -3.53 1.02
CA LEU A 186 6.72 -2.35 1.48
C LEU A 186 5.80 -1.14 1.63
N LEU A 187 4.98 -0.85 0.63
CA LEU A 187 4.00 0.25 0.67
C LEU A 187 2.95 0.05 1.77
N SER A 188 2.49 -1.17 1.98
CA SER A 188 1.59 -1.55 3.08
C SER A 188 2.21 -1.25 4.46
N LEU A 189 3.45 -1.69 4.68
CA LEU A 189 4.16 -1.47 5.94
C LEU A 189 4.54 0.01 6.14
N GLN A 190 4.91 0.71 5.08
CA GLN A 190 5.12 2.16 5.12
C GLN A 190 3.85 2.87 5.59
N LEU A 191 2.70 2.60 4.97
CA LEU A 191 1.43 3.22 5.39
C LEU A 191 1.13 2.95 6.87
N LEU A 192 1.23 1.68 7.30
CA LEU A 192 0.99 1.31 8.71
C LEU A 192 1.97 1.96 9.68
N ALA A 193 3.23 2.21 9.29
CA ALA A 193 4.21 2.90 10.13
C ALA A 193 3.79 4.35 10.42
N TYR A 194 3.24 5.05 9.42
CA TYR A 194 2.76 6.43 9.57
C TYR A 194 1.41 6.52 10.29
N VAL A 195 0.52 5.54 10.08
CA VAL A 195 -0.77 5.41 10.79
C VAL A 195 -0.55 5.11 12.27
N SER A 196 0.32 4.14 12.59
CA SER A 196 0.60 3.70 13.97
C SER A 196 1.36 4.73 14.82
N LYS A 197 1.74 5.89 14.28
CA LYS A 197 2.34 6.98 15.06
C LYS A 197 1.38 7.53 16.12
N TYR A 198 0.06 7.49 15.86
CA TYR A 198 -0.96 8.15 16.66
C TYR A 198 -1.63 7.19 17.65
N PRO A 199 -1.80 7.57 18.94
CA PRO A 199 -2.35 6.68 19.96
C PRO A 199 -3.73 6.12 19.62
N HIS A 200 -4.66 6.97 19.18
CA HIS A 200 -6.02 6.55 18.85
C HIS A 200 -6.04 5.56 17.68
N LEU A 201 -5.26 5.79 16.60
CA LEU A 201 -5.15 4.83 15.49
C LEU A 201 -4.48 3.52 15.90
N ARG A 202 -3.51 3.53 16.82
CA ARG A 202 -2.95 2.28 17.38
C ARG A 202 -4.03 1.44 18.08
N GLN A 203 -4.90 2.07 18.86
CA GLN A 203 -6.00 1.36 19.51
C GLN A 203 -6.95 0.72 18.48
N ARG A 204 -7.27 1.43 17.39
CA ARG A 204 -8.06 0.88 16.27
C ARG A 204 -7.37 -0.34 15.66
N LEU A 205 -6.08 -0.22 15.32
CA LEU A 205 -5.27 -1.31 14.76
C LEU A 205 -5.17 -2.54 15.69
N HIS A 206 -5.37 -2.37 16.99
CA HIS A 206 -5.44 -3.49 17.94
C HIS A 206 -6.80 -4.19 17.97
N THR A 207 -7.91 -3.49 17.72
CA THR A 207 -9.24 -3.95 18.16
C THR A 207 -10.37 -3.85 17.13
N GLU A 208 -10.26 -2.99 16.11
CA GLU A 208 -11.38 -2.70 15.20
C GLU A 208 -11.37 -3.53 13.91
N PHE A 209 -10.27 -4.24 13.63
CA PHE A 209 -10.12 -5.03 12.41
C PHE A 209 -10.24 -6.53 12.69
N GLU A 210 -10.42 -7.32 11.64
CA GLU A 210 -10.54 -8.79 11.70
C GLU A 210 -9.37 -9.50 12.40
N CYS A 211 -8.24 -8.82 12.57
CA CYS A 211 -7.13 -9.28 13.39
C CYS A 211 -6.43 -8.10 14.05
N ASN A 212 -5.68 -8.39 15.12
CA ASN A 212 -4.73 -7.43 15.67
C ASN A 212 -3.60 -7.20 14.64
N VAL A 213 -3.59 -6.03 14.02
CA VAL A 213 -2.68 -5.69 12.91
C VAL A 213 -1.22 -5.77 13.35
N PHE A 214 -0.90 -5.47 14.60
CA PHE A 214 0.46 -5.60 15.11
C PHE A 214 0.91 -7.07 15.23
N SER A 215 -0.01 -7.98 15.52
CA SER A 215 0.30 -9.42 15.52
C SER A 215 0.59 -9.93 14.12
N LEU A 216 -0.12 -9.41 13.12
CA LEU A 216 0.15 -9.71 11.70
C LEU A 216 1.50 -9.15 11.27
N VAL A 217 1.76 -7.87 11.55
CA VAL A 217 3.02 -7.19 11.20
C VAL A 217 4.23 -7.82 11.89
N GLU A 218 4.09 -8.36 13.10
CA GLU A 218 5.20 -9.01 13.80
C GLU A 218 5.83 -10.16 13.01
N LYS A 219 5.03 -10.88 12.19
CA LYS A 219 5.53 -11.97 11.33
C LYS A 219 6.53 -11.49 10.27
N PHE A 220 6.45 -10.22 9.88
CA PHE A 220 7.34 -9.57 8.91
C PHE A 220 8.66 -9.09 9.53
N THR A 221 8.84 -9.24 10.85
CA THR A 221 10.11 -8.89 11.52
C THR A 221 11.15 -10.01 11.45
N SER A 222 10.75 -11.23 11.07
CA SER A 222 11.63 -12.40 11.03
C SER A 222 12.65 -12.35 9.90
N ARG A 223 13.74 -13.13 10.03
CA ARG A 223 14.88 -13.16 9.08
C ARG A 223 14.55 -13.64 7.66
N GLY A 224 13.34 -14.18 7.42
CA GLY A 224 12.93 -14.67 6.10
C GLY A 224 12.55 -13.59 5.10
N HIS A 225 12.44 -12.34 5.55
CA HIS A 225 12.06 -11.20 4.71
C HIS A 225 13.27 -10.33 4.35
N THR A 226 13.12 -9.46 3.34
CA THR A 226 14.18 -8.50 2.99
C THR A 226 14.41 -7.47 4.10
N ALA A 227 15.59 -6.85 4.09
CA ALA A 227 15.99 -5.88 5.12
C ALA A 227 15.03 -4.68 5.21
N GLU A 228 14.49 -4.25 4.08
CA GLU A 228 13.53 -3.13 4.02
C GLU A 228 12.19 -3.49 4.67
N ILE A 229 11.65 -4.67 4.37
CA ILE A 229 10.43 -5.20 5.02
C ILE A 229 10.63 -5.28 6.54
N GLN A 230 11.74 -5.88 6.98
CA GLN A 230 12.06 -6.01 8.40
C GLN A 230 12.18 -4.63 9.09
N CYS A 231 12.76 -3.65 8.39
CA CYS A 231 12.93 -2.30 8.91
C CYS A 231 11.57 -1.63 9.18
N TRP A 232 10.68 -1.62 8.18
CA TRP A 232 9.35 -1.02 8.32
C TRP A 232 8.49 -1.76 9.34
N ALA A 233 8.49 -3.10 9.33
CA ALA A 233 7.80 -3.91 10.34
C ALA A 233 8.30 -3.56 11.75
N SER A 234 9.61 -3.45 11.94
CA SER A 234 10.20 -3.08 13.23
C SER A 234 9.81 -1.68 13.70
N ILE A 235 9.62 -0.71 12.79
CA ILE A 235 9.12 0.63 13.13
C ILE A 235 7.70 0.54 13.69
N ILE A 236 6.82 -0.20 13.02
CA ILE A 236 5.43 -0.41 13.45
C ILE A 236 5.38 -1.06 14.83
N MET A 237 6.17 -2.13 15.07
CA MET A 237 6.21 -2.82 16.37
C MET A 237 6.69 -1.91 17.51
N ARG A 238 7.65 -1.02 17.23
CA ARG A 238 8.08 -0.01 18.20
C ARG A 238 7.01 1.06 18.46
N ASN A 239 6.26 1.44 17.43
CA ASN A 239 5.14 2.37 17.58
C ASN A 239 4.03 1.77 18.45
N ALA A 240 3.71 0.49 18.30
CA ALA A 240 2.74 -0.23 19.14
C ALA A 240 3.03 -0.04 20.64
N CYS A 241 4.32 -0.07 21.03
CA CYS A 241 4.78 0.02 22.42
C CYS A 241 4.86 1.46 22.99
N ARG A 242 4.51 2.50 22.23
CA ARG A 242 4.57 3.89 22.71
C ARG A 242 3.53 4.11 23.82
N LYS A 243 3.81 5.05 24.73
CA LYS A 243 2.81 5.49 25.70
C LYS A 243 1.70 6.28 25.01
N ASP A 244 0.54 6.34 25.65
CA ASP A 244 -0.59 7.18 25.26
C ASP A 244 -0.70 8.35 26.25
N GLU A 245 -0.31 9.56 25.82
CA GLU A 245 -0.36 10.75 26.67
C GLU A 245 -1.80 11.14 27.02
N SER A 246 -2.77 10.87 26.14
CA SER A 246 -4.18 11.17 26.39
C SER A 246 -4.79 10.31 27.51
N ARG A 247 -4.13 9.19 27.83
CA ARG A 247 -4.50 8.28 28.92
C ARG A 247 -3.53 8.37 30.11
N GLY A 248 -2.89 9.52 30.32
CA GLY A 248 -1.97 9.71 31.45
C GLY A 248 -0.60 9.04 31.27
N GLY A 249 -0.20 8.72 30.04
CA GLY A 249 1.12 8.17 29.72
C GLY A 249 1.26 6.66 29.95
N ILE A 250 0.15 5.94 30.09
CA ILE A 250 0.10 4.47 30.17
C ILE A 250 0.34 3.83 28.80
N ARG A 251 0.68 2.53 28.78
CA ARG A 251 0.89 1.75 27.55
C ARG A 251 0.26 0.37 27.62
N GLN A 252 0.13 -0.29 26.48
CA GLN A 252 -0.23 -1.71 26.39
C GLN A 252 0.98 -2.62 26.57
N CYS A 253 0.70 -3.86 26.99
CA CYS A 253 1.68 -4.91 27.05
C CYS A 253 2.21 -5.19 25.64
N ALA A 254 3.53 -5.29 25.50
CA ALA A 254 4.19 -5.55 24.22
C ALA A 254 4.03 -7.00 23.71
N ASN A 255 3.38 -7.88 24.49
CA ASN A 255 2.86 -9.13 23.94
C ASN A 255 1.55 -8.82 23.20
N MET A 256 1.57 -8.87 21.88
CA MET A 256 0.43 -8.46 21.05
C MET A 256 -0.83 -9.30 21.28
N SER A 257 -0.67 -10.54 21.76
CA SER A 257 -1.79 -11.41 22.16
C SER A 257 -2.38 -11.09 23.54
N CYS A 258 -1.73 -10.25 24.36
CA CYS A 258 -2.17 -9.97 25.72
C CYS A 258 -3.17 -8.79 25.80
N GLY A 259 -2.88 -7.68 25.12
CA GLY A 259 -3.75 -6.49 25.09
C GLY A 259 -3.89 -5.70 26.42
N LYS A 260 -3.33 -6.19 27.53
CA LYS A 260 -3.47 -5.55 28.86
C LYS A 260 -2.83 -4.15 28.87
N TRP A 261 -3.55 -3.18 29.42
CA TRP A 261 -3.08 -1.81 29.67
C TRP A 261 -2.46 -1.67 31.07
N GLU A 262 -1.45 -0.81 31.21
CA GLU A 262 -1.00 -0.33 32.53
C GLU A 262 -2.17 0.41 33.21
N ARG A 263 -2.32 0.21 34.53
CA ARG A 263 -3.26 0.94 35.40
C ARG A 263 -2.68 2.28 35.83
N TYR A 264 -1.35 2.35 35.98
CA TYR A 264 -0.60 3.56 36.29
C TYR A 264 0.75 3.52 35.55
N PRO A 265 1.35 4.68 35.22
CA PRO A 265 2.59 4.72 34.46
C PRO A 265 3.71 3.91 35.12
N ARG A 266 4.43 3.13 34.30
CA ARG A 266 5.59 2.30 34.72
C ARG A 266 5.22 1.07 35.57
N GLU A 267 3.96 0.64 35.58
CA GLU A 267 3.56 -0.65 36.17
C GLU A 267 4.28 -1.84 35.51
N PHE A 268 4.47 -1.79 34.19
CA PHE A 268 4.99 -2.95 33.45
C PHE A 268 6.52 -3.05 33.47
N SER A 269 7.00 -4.29 33.52
CA SER A 269 8.43 -4.60 33.48
C SER A 269 9.03 -4.32 32.10
N LYS A 270 10.11 -3.55 32.05
CA LYS A 270 10.83 -3.23 30.80
C LYS A 270 11.67 -4.42 30.31
N CYS A 271 11.76 -4.59 29.00
CA CYS A 271 12.78 -5.46 28.40
C CYS A 271 14.19 -4.99 28.82
N ARG A 272 15.05 -5.91 29.25
CA ARG A 272 16.43 -5.60 29.67
C ARG A 272 17.30 -5.06 28.53
N ARG A 273 17.11 -5.56 27.30
CA ARG A 273 17.92 -5.24 26.13
C ARG A 273 17.51 -3.91 25.47
N CYS A 274 16.27 -3.79 24.99
CA CYS A 274 15.82 -2.58 24.28
C CYS A 274 15.27 -1.49 25.20
N ARG A 275 14.77 -1.84 26.40
CA ARG A 275 14.01 -0.96 27.31
C ARG A 275 12.74 -0.30 26.70
N LYS A 276 12.45 -0.53 25.41
CA LYS A 276 11.31 0.02 24.65
C LYS A 276 10.02 -0.80 24.85
N ALA A 277 10.12 -2.12 24.79
CA ALA A 277 9.00 -3.03 25.07
C ALA A 277 8.78 -3.22 26.58
N LYS A 278 7.51 -3.27 27.02
CA LYS A 278 7.10 -3.41 28.42
C LYS A 278 6.08 -4.53 28.56
N TYR A 279 6.18 -5.31 29.62
CA TYR A 279 5.41 -6.54 29.84
C TYR A 279 4.71 -6.54 31.19
N CYS A 280 3.45 -6.98 31.21
CA CYS A 280 2.70 -7.10 32.46
C CYS A 280 3.13 -8.30 33.32
N SER A 281 3.89 -9.26 32.75
CA SER A 281 4.39 -10.44 33.45
C SER A 281 5.62 -11.03 32.74
N LYS A 282 6.40 -11.84 33.45
CA LYS A 282 7.52 -12.61 32.85
C LYS A 282 7.02 -13.58 31.77
N THR A 283 5.85 -14.19 31.96
CA THR A 283 5.22 -15.07 30.97
C THR A 283 4.94 -14.34 29.66
N CYS A 284 4.40 -13.11 29.73
CA CYS A 284 4.20 -12.29 28.53
C CYS A 284 5.51 -11.88 27.87
N GLN A 285 6.56 -11.58 28.66
CA GLN A 285 7.87 -11.29 28.09
C GLN A 285 8.45 -12.50 27.34
N SER A 286 8.40 -13.69 27.93
CA SER A 286 8.92 -14.92 27.31
C SER A 286 8.16 -15.27 26.04
N LYS A 287 6.82 -15.17 26.07
CA LYS A 287 5.98 -15.42 24.89
C LYS A 287 6.22 -14.39 23.77
N ALA A 288 6.25 -13.10 24.08
CA ALA A 288 6.57 -12.09 23.06
C ALA A 288 7.97 -12.30 22.45
N TRP A 289 8.94 -12.77 23.25
CA TRP A 289 10.28 -13.10 22.77
C TRP A 289 10.29 -14.31 21.82
N SER A 290 9.49 -15.35 22.11
CA SER A 290 9.31 -16.50 21.22
C SER A 290 8.57 -16.13 19.93
N ASP A 291 7.60 -15.22 20.01
CA ASP A 291 6.70 -14.92 18.90
C ASP A 291 7.34 -13.95 17.89
N GLY A 292 8.14 -12.97 18.34
CA GLY A 292 8.83 -12.10 17.39
C GLY A 292 9.73 -11.00 17.95
N HIS A 293 9.55 -10.60 19.22
CA HIS A 293 10.28 -9.47 19.80
C HIS A 293 11.80 -9.57 19.67
N ARG A 294 12.38 -10.78 19.69
CA ARG A 294 13.82 -10.97 19.49
C ARG A 294 14.36 -10.37 18.19
N TYR A 295 13.53 -10.28 17.14
CA TYR A 295 13.92 -9.80 15.82
C TYR A 295 13.84 -8.28 15.67
N TRP A 296 12.90 -7.62 16.35
CA TRP A 296 12.76 -6.15 16.34
C TRP A 296 13.30 -5.46 17.61
N CYS A 297 13.88 -6.24 18.54
CA CYS A 297 14.55 -5.76 19.74
C CYS A 297 15.93 -5.16 19.42
N VAL A 298 15.97 -3.83 19.33
CA VAL A 298 17.23 -3.08 19.18
C VAL A 298 17.83 -2.79 20.55
N GLU A 299 19.08 -3.20 20.76
CA GLU A 299 19.81 -2.99 22.00
C GLU A 299 20.08 -1.51 22.26
N ARG A 300 19.92 -1.10 23.52
CA ARG A 300 20.30 0.25 23.92
C ARG A 300 21.80 0.26 24.20
N HIS A 301 22.58 0.84 23.29
CA HIS A 301 23.94 1.24 23.62
C HIS A 301 23.88 2.31 24.73
N PRO A 302 24.69 2.18 25.80
CA PRO A 302 24.85 3.25 26.76
C PRO A 302 25.56 4.40 26.03
N GLU A 303 24.80 5.38 25.56
CA GLU A 303 25.37 6.65 25.11
C GLU A 303 26.08 7.29 26.31
N SER A 304 27.36 7.63 26.12
CA SER A 304 28.07 8.61 26.92
C SER A 304 27.20 9.87 26.98
N SER A 305 26.92 10.29 28.21
CA SER A 305 26.12 11.45 28.53
C SER A 305 26.67 12.72 27.89
N LEU A 306 26.16 13.11 26.72
CA LEU A 306 26.16 14.46 26.14
C LEU A 306 25.15 14.48 24.96
N SER A 307 24.29 15.51 24.92
CA SER A 307 23.21 15.78 23.94
C SER A 307 21.84 15.10 24.18
N ALA A 308 21.20 15.44 25.31
CA ALA A 308 19.74 15.39 25.38
C ALA A 308 19.15 16.56 24.57
N GLY A 309 18.57 16.26 23.40
CA GLY A 309 17.67 17.19 22.71
C GLY A 309 17.85 17.30 21.20
N ALA A 310 17.50 16.25 20.45
CA ALA A 310 16.88 16.35 19.11
C ALA A 310 16.78 14.93 18.50
N THR A 311 15.58 14.36 18.46
CA THR A 311 15.27 13.28 17.50
C THR A 311 13.84 13.45 17.01
N SER A 312 13.63 14.57 16.33
CA SER A 312 12.61 14.73 15.30
C SER A 312 13.32 14.73 13.95
N HIS A 313 13.75 13.56 13.46
CA HIS A 313 14.09 13.43 12.05
C HIS A 313 12.84 13.00 11.28
N SER A 314 12.11 14.02 10.85
CA SER A 314 11.46 14.07 9.55
C SER A 314 12.56 13.90 8.49
N GLN A 315 12.40 12.96 7.57
CA GLN A 315 13.10 13.00 6.29
C GLN A 315 12.14 13.67 5.30
N GLU A 316 12.25 15.00 5.21
CA GLU A 316 11.85 15.75 4.03
C GLU A 316 12.98 15.62 3.01
N ALA A 317 12.66 15.03 1.87
CA ALA A 317 13.53 15.01 0.70
C ALA A 317 13.58 16.43 0.11
N THR A 318 14.76 17.04 0.21
CA THR A 318 15.10 18.27 -0.49
C THR A 318 15.28 17.99 -1.98
N ASN A 319 14.47 18.62 -2.84
CA ASN A 319 14.94 19.02 -4.16
C ASN A 319 14.30 20.35 -4.56
N SER A 320 15.08 21.43 -4.46
CA SER A 320 14.78 22.73 -5.05
C SER A 320 16.12 23.40 -5.33
N GLN A 321 16.63 23.18 -6.54
CA GLN A 321 17.56 24.12 -7.15
C GLN A 321 16.75 25.21 -7.84
N ARG A 322 17.18 26.44 -7.59
CA ARG A 322 16.67 27.70 -8.10
C ARG A 322 17.18 27.90 -9.53
N ASP A 323 16.29 28.22 -10.45
CA ASP A 323 16.62 28.99 -11.64
C ASP A 323 16.55 30.48 -11.32
N THR A 324 17.67 31.15 -11.53
CA THR A 324 17.85 32.61 -11.54
C THR A 324 17.36 33.20 -12.85
N VAL A 325 16.38 34.09 -12.81
CA VAL A 325 16.17 35.14 -13.84
C VAL A 325 15.79 36.44 -13.12
N SER A 326 16.75 37.36 -13.01
CA SER A 326 16.50 38.74 -12.60
C SER A 326 16.16 39.58 -13.82
N THR A 327 14.97 40.18 -13.81
CA THR A 327 14.51 41.18 -14.76
C THR A 327 15.16 42.53 -14.43
N THR A 328 15.88 43.11 -15.39
CA THR A 328 16.45 44.45 -15.34
C THR A 328 15.36 45.50 -15.60
N THR A 329 15.04 46.31 -14.59
CA THR A 329 14.27 47.56 -14.74
C THR A 329 15.24 48.75 -14.86
N THR A 330 15.17 49.41 -16.01
CA THR A 330 15.84 50.66 -16.36
C THR A 330 15.14 51.84 -15.68
N THR A 331 15.88 52.63 -14.89
CA THR A 331 15.39 53.91 -14.33
C THR A 331 16.10 55.06 -15.03
N THR A 332 15.31 55.90 -15.69
CA THR A 332 15.69 57.15 -16.36
C THR A 332 15.73 58.31 -15.36
N THR A 333 16.83 59.05 -15.36
CA THR A 333 17.03 60.34 -14.67
C THR A 333 16.56 61.50 -15.56
N PRO A 334 15.99 62.59 -15.01
CA PRO A 334 15.96 63.87 -15.71
C PRO A 334 16.98 64.86 -15.12
N MET A 335 17.62 65.62 -16.01
CA MET A 335 18.53 66.71 -15.72
C MET A 335 17.98 67.96 -16.44
N MET A 336 17.80 69.06 -15.72
CA MET A 336 17.73 70.45 -16.22
C MET A 336 17.75 71.43 -15.03
N PRO A 337 18.13 72.70 -15.23
CA PRO A 337 19.13 73.25 -16.15
C PRO A 337 20.49 73.45 -15.49
#